data_AF-A0A505H4N1-F1
#
_entry.id   AF-A0A505H4N1-F1
#
_cell.length_a   1.000
_cell.length_b   1.000
_cell.length_c   1.000
_cell.angle_alpha   90.00
_cell.angle_beta   90.00
_cell.angle_gamma   90.00
#
_symmetry.space_group_name_H-M   'P 1'
#
loop_
_entity.id
_entity.type
_entity.pdbx_description
1 polymer ?
#
loop_
_entity_poly.entity_id
_entity_poly.type
_entity_poly.pdbx_seq_one_letter_code
_entity_poly.pdbx_strand_id
1 'polypeptide(L)'
;MAVSQGPAPAVHESSCERAASPDCYCMCDGMMHQRDVLIAAFESRGTPADFDRELTRLFGSPFTTLSMDPVPPDRDRRDNWEPMASASTAKKRSQVEQRVVDVALRDLLRIVHAMPPHSKPGWSSLLNALTIQASWGSIVTQIAAIAGPHDEVSGYFWGSMLAAASGAQTLGSSVSPADIGSFPGSVSTVFDQARHPRANAGNTVKMIKEMTYPNAVSVAAKPVASAWSTTTVTAREKGTVLAIVGSAVSPDLWHHPAAVRYLLLPAVSGIRALVPSASFSLDSAIQTAEDAIRTELAEKWRDRGVW
;
A
#
# COMPACT_ATOMS: atom_id res chain seq x y z
N MET A 1 39.13 26.22 -4.70
CA MET A 1 38.32 25.34 -3.85
C MET A 1 37.03 25.05 -4.61
N ALA A 2 36.95 23.90 -5.26
CA ALA A 2 35.78 23.49 -6.02
C ALA A 2 34.85 22.70 -5.09
N VAL A 3 33.61 23.15 -4.97
CA VAL A 3 32.54 22.43 -4.29
C VAL A 3 32.26 21.17 -5.11
N SER A 4 32.58 20.01 -4.54
CA SER A 4 32.15 18.71 -5.06
C SER A 4 30.63 18.66 -4.99
N GLN A 5 29.97 18.85 -6.13
CA GLN A 5 28.57 18.49 -6.30
C GLN A 5 28.49 16.96 -6.19
N GLY A 6 27.84 16.48 -5.13
CA GLY A 6 27.48 15.07 -5.02
C GLY A 6 26.71 14.62 -6.27
N PRO A 7 26.77 13.34 -6.64
CA PRO A 7 26.11 12.86 -7.85
C PRO A 7 24.61 13.17 -7.77
N ALA A 8 24.07 13.68 -8.87
CA ALA A 8 22.63 13.83 -9.06
C ALA A 8 21.92 12.50 -8.73
N PRO A 9 20.70 12.51 -8.17
CA PRO A 9 19.98 11.29 -7.85
C PRO A 9 19.89 10.44 -9.12
N ALA A 10 20.39 9.21 -9.01
CA ALA A 10 20.40 8.25 -10.10
C ALA A 10 18.99 8.15 -10.69
N VAL A 11 18.93 8.12 -12.03
CA VAL A 11 17.73 7.76 -12.79
C VAL A 11 17.10 6.53 -12.12
N HIS A 12 15.83 6.64 -11.74
CA HIS A 12 15.13 5.65 -10.94
C HIS A 12 15.19 4.27 -11.61
N GLU A 13 15.45 3.22 -10.81
CA GLU A 13 15.61 1.87 -11.35
C GLU A 13 14.23 1.26 -11.63
N SER A 14 14.00 0.83 -12.88
CA SER A 14 12.73 0.21 -13.32
C SER A 14 12.32 -1.05 -12.53
N SER A 15 13.23 -1.61 -11.73
CA SER A 15 12.96 -2.72 -10.82
C SER A 15 12.03 -2.29 -9.68
N CYS A 16 12.14 -1.05 -9.19
CA CYS A 16 11.37 -0.62 -8.03
C CYS A 16 10.02 0.03 -8.36
N GLU A 17 9.85 0.52 -9.58
CA GLU A 17 8.53 0.84 -10.16
C GLU A 17 7.67 -0.43 -10.31
N ARG A 18 8.31 -1.59 -10.36
CA ARG A 18 7.72 -2.93 -10.50
C ARG A 18 7.97 -3.83 -9.29
N ALA A 19 8.41 -3.28 -8.15
CA ALA A 19 8.75 -4.05 -6.96
C ALA A 19 7.55 -4.90 -6.49
N ALA A 20 7.79 -6.20 -6.35
CA ALA A 20 6.82 -7.17 -5.83
C ALA A 20 7.05 -7.49 -4.34
N SER A 21 8.15 -6.99 -3.76
CA SER A 21 8.67 -7.41 -2.47
C SER A 21 9.44 -6.27 -1.76
N PRO A 22 9.57 -6.33 -0.42
CA PRO A 22 10.27 -5.31 0.38
C PRO A 22 11.79 -5.29 0.20
N ASP A 23 12.37 -6.29 -0.46
CA ASP A 23 13.80 -6.40 -0.76
C ASP A 23 14.23 -5.61 -2.01
N CYS A 24 13.41 -4.66 -2.50
CA CYS A 24 13.88 -3.74 -3.52
C CYS A 24 15.04 -2.92 -2.96
N TYR A 25 16.22 -3.10 -3.54
CA TYR A 25 17.43 -2.37 -3.18
C TYR A 25 17.42 -0.89 -3.62
N CYS A 26 16.31 -0.38 -4.18
CA CYS A 26 16.17 1.06 -4.33
C CYS A 26 16.14 1.70 -2.95
N MET A 27 16.79 2.84 -2.82
CA MET A 27 16.57 3.74 -1.69
C MET A 27 15.24 4.51 -1.83
N CYS A 28 14.18 3.85 -2.33
CA CYS A 28 12.90 4.47 -2.67
C CYS A 28 11.79 4.25 -1.64
N ASP A 29 12.12 3.59 -0.52
CA ASP A 29 11.37 3.55 0.74
C ASP A 29 9.85 3.31 0.58
N GLY A 30 9.48 2.43 -0.34
CA GLY A 30 8.11 2.07 -0.66
C GLY A 30 7.33 3.14 -1.42
N MET A 31 7.57 4.42 -1.16
CA MET A 31 6.91 5.59 -1.77
C MET A 31 6.70 5.51 -3.29
N MET A 32 7.64 4.91 -4.02
CA MET A 32 7.59 4.79 -5.49
C MET A 32 7.23 3.38 -5.98
N HIS A 33 7.03 2.43 -5.07
CA HIS A 33 6.59 1.08 -5.41
C HIS A 33 5.25 1.18 -6.13
N GLN A 34 5.19 0.52 -7.29
CA GLN A 34 3.97 0.43 -8.08
C GLN A 34 3.39 1.80 -8.52
N ARG A 35 4.20 2.87 -8.53
CA ARG A 35 3.75 4.18 -8.98
C ARG A 35 3.34 4.18 -10.45
N ASP A 36 4.03 3.44 -11.31
CA ASP A 36 3.70 3.38 -12.73
C ASP A 36 2.36 2.69 -12.99
N VAL A 37 2.06 1.61 -12.26
CA VAL A 37 0.75 0.96 -12.35
C VAL A 37 -0.35 1.88 -11.80
N LEU A 38 -0.07 2.68 -10.76
CA LEU A 38 -1.00 3.70 -10.30
C LEU A 38 -1.24 4.80 -11.34
N ILE A 39 -0.19 5.31 -11.99
CA ILE A 39 -0.32 6.30 -13.08
C ILE A 39 -1.14 5.71 -14.22
N ALA A 40 -0.82 4.49 -14.64
CA ALA A 40 -1.55 3.81 -15.68
C ALA A 40 -3.03 3.62 -15.32
N ALA A 41 -3.35 3.26 -14.07
CA ALA A 41 -4.72 3.19 -13.58
C ALA A 41 -5.41 4.57 -13.58
N PHE A 42 -4.77 5.58 -13.01
CA PHE A 42 -5.39 6.89 -12.79
C PHE A 42 -5.64 7.62 -14.12
N GLU A 43 -4.72 7.48 -15.07
CA GLU A 43 -4.83 8.10 -16.39
C GLU A 43 -5.49 7.18 -17.43
N SER A 44 -5.88 5.95 -17.06
CA SER A 44 -6.42 4.94 -17.98
C SER A 44 -5.50 4.71 -19.18
N ARG A 45 -4.18 4.63 -18.95
CA ARG A 45 -3.19 4.41 -20.02
C ARG A 45 -3.27 2.98 -20.53
N GLY A 46 -3.10 2.80 -21.84
CA GLY A 46 -3.14 1.49 -22.50
C GLY A 46 -4.54 0.90 -22.58
N THR A 47 -4.66 -0.26 -23.23
CA THR A 47 -5.96 -0.96 -23.30
C THR A 47 -6.27 -1.67 -21.98
N PRO A 48 -7.55 -1.91 -21.64
CA PRO A 48 -7.91 -2.70 -20.46
C PRO A 48 -7.26 -4.09 -20.44
N ALA A 49 -7.10 -4.73 -21.60
CA ALA A 49 -6.46 -6.05 -21.69
C ALA A 49 -4.95 -5.99 -21.40
N ASP A 50 -4.26 -4.95 -21.86
CA ASP A 50 -2.83 -4.77 -21.57
C ASP A 50 -2.60 -4.44 -20.10
N PHE A 51 -3.47 -3.60 -19.53
CA PHE A 51 -3.41 -3.27 -18.11
C PHE A 51 -3.72 -4.48 -17.22
N ASP A 52 -4.74 -5.28 -17.57
CA ASP A 52 -5.07 -6.52 -16.83
C ASP A 52 -3.94 -7.56 -16.89
N ARG A 53 -3.23 -7.65 -18.02
CA ARG A 53 -2.03 -8.48 -18.15
C ARG A 53 -0.90 -7.99 -17.24
N GLU A 54 -0.69 -6.68 -17.17
CA GLU A 54 0.31 -6.09 -16.26
C GLU A 54 -0.07 -6.29 -14.79
N LEU A 55 -1.35 -6.13 -14.45
CA LEU A 55 -1.88 -6.44 -13.12
C LEU A 55 -1.70 -7.92 -12.78
N THR A 56 -1.87 -8.83 -13.74
CA THR A 56 -1.65 -10.27 -13.54
C THR A 56 -0.17 -10.59 -13.34
N ARG A 57 0.73 -9.92 -14.06
CA ARG A 57 2.18 -10.04 -13.87
C ARG A 57 2.61 -9.52 -12.49
N LEU A 58 2.04 -8.40 -12.07
CA LEU A 58 2.32 -7.81 -10.77
C LEU A 58 1.70 -8.67 -9.69
N PHE A 59 0.36 -8.73 -9.59
CA PHE A 59 -0.42 -9.24 -8.46
C PHE A 59 -0.88 -10.70 -8.57
N GLY A 60 -0.60 -11.36 -9.67
CA GLY A 60 -1.17 -12.67 -9.99
C GLY A 60 -2.59 -12.57 -10.56
N SER A 61 -3.11 -13.74 -10.89
CA SER A 61 -4.39 -13.96 -11.54
C SER A 61 -5.54 -13.74 -10.57
N PRO A 62 -6.67 -13.19 -11.06
CA PRO A 62 -7.88 -13.11 -10.26
C PRO A 62 -8.33 -14.54 -9.91
N PHE A 63 -8.95 -14.69 -8.74
CA PHE A 63 -9.59 -15.94 -8.36
C PHE A 63 -10.94 -15.63 -7.74
N THR A 64 -11.86 -16.58 -7.88
CA THR A 64 -13.24 -16.44 -7.41
C THR A 64 -13.53 -17.22 -6.13
N THR A 65 -12.61 -18.11 -5.70
CA THR A 65 -12.73 -18.87 -4.44
C THR A 65 -11.38 -19.02 -3.72
N LEU A 66 -11.37 -18.84 -2.40
CA LEU A 66 -10.15 -18.90 -1.58
C LEU A 66 -9.43 -20.26 -1.64
N SER A 67 -10.12 -21.32 -2.10
CA SER A 67 -9.59 -22.67 -2.27
C SER A 67 -9.03 -22.94 -3.68
N MET A 68 -9.03 -21.97 -4.58
CA MET A 68 -8.52 -22.15 -5.94
C MET A 68 -7.01 -22.41 -5.93
N ASP A 69 -6.58 -23.40 -6.72
CA ASP A 69 -5.17 -23.70 -6.87
C ASP A 69 -4.41 -22.55 -7.55
N PRO A 70 -3.13 -22.34 -7.19
CA PRO A 70 -2.30 -21.32 -7.83
C PRO A 70 -2.00 -21.69 -9.28
N VAL A 71 -2.33 -20.76 -10.18
CA VAL A 71 -2.10 -20.88 -11.62
C VAL A 71 -0.90 -20.01 -12.02
N PRO A 72 -0.07 -20.39 -13.00
CA PRO A 72 0.95 -19.49 -13.53
C PRO A 72 0.30 -18.19 -14.07
N PRO A 73 0.85 -16.99 -13.82
CA PRO A 73 2.16 -16.70 -13.21
C PRO A 73 2.13 -16.46 -11.69
N ASP A 74 1.07 -16.83 -10.97
CA ASP A 74 0.94 -16.57 -9.52
C ASP A 74 2.11 -17.16 -8.71
N ARG A 75 2.63 -18.29 -9.19
CA ARG A 75 3.80 -18.98 -8.63
C ARG A 75 5.08 -18.17 -8.74
N ASP A 76 5.13 -17.23 -9.69
CA ASP A 76 6.29 -16.37 -9.97
C ASP A 76 6.25 -15.06 -9.16
N ARG A 77 5.06 -14.57 -8.75
CA ARG A 77 4.96 -13.41 -7.82
C ARG A 77 5.26 -13.83 -6.38
N ARG A 78 4.67 -14.94 -5.94
CA ARG A 78 4.78 -15.42 -4.56
C ARG A 78 5.48 -16.77 -4.58
N ASP A 79 6.76 -16.75 -4.24
CA ASP A 79 7.61 -17.94 -4.29
C ASP A 79 7.00 -19.12 -3.52
N ASN A 80 7.12 -20.30 -4.12
CA ASN A 80 6.77 -21.58 -3.52
C ASN A 80 5.26 -21.77 -3.24
N TRP A 81 4.37 -21.20 -4.05
CA TRP A 81 2.95 -21.54 -3.95
C TRP A 81 2.68 -22.99 -4.34
N GLU A 82 1.99 -23.71 -3.46
CA GLU A 82 1.63 -25.11 -3.58
C GLU A 82 0.13 -25.25 -3.88
N PRO A 83 -0.29 -26.27 -4.66
CA PRO A 83 -1.69 -26.64 -4.77
C PRO A 83 -2.35 -26.79 -3.39
N MET A 84 -3.57 -26.29 -3.26
CA MET A 84 -4.32 -26.31 -2.01
C MET A 84 -4.57 -27.76 -1.55
N ALA A 85 -4.63 -28.75 -2.44
CA ALA A 85 -4.71 -30.15 -1.98
C ALA A 85 -3.44 -30.60 -1.23
N SER A 86 -2.26 -30.16 -1.69
CA SER A 86 -0.95 -30.63 -1.23
C SER A 86 -0.37 -29.80 -0.08
N ALA A 87 -0.77 -28.53 0.04
CA ALA A 87 -0.22 -27.61 1.02
C ALA A 87 -0.59 -27.98 2.47
N SER A 88 0.36 -27.80 3.39
CA SER A 88 0.10 -27.89 4.83
C SER A 88 -0.92 -26.83 5.27
N THR A 89 -1.62 -27.05 6.41
CA THR A 89 -2.59 -26.07 6.93
C THR A 89 -2.01 -24.67 7.12
N ALA A 90 -0.76 -24.57 7.59
CA ALA A 90 -0.08 -23.29 7.79
C ALA A 90 0.26 -22.61 6.45
N LYS A 91 0.62 -23.39 5.43
CA LYS A 91 0.92 -22.93 4.08
C LYS A 91 -0.35 -22.48 3.35
N LYS A 92 -1.42 -23.26 3.39
CA LYS A 92 -2.77 -22.89 2.90
C LYS A 92 -3.19 -21.53 3.41
N ARG A 93 -3.14 -21.35 4.73
CA ARG A 93 -3.50 -20.08 5.37
C ARG A 93 -2.64 -18.91 4.88
N SER A 94 -1.32 -19.12 4.81
CA SER A 94 -0.38 -18.12 4.31
C SER A 94 -0.69 -17.71 2.87
N GLN A 95 -0.96 -18.69 2.01
CA GLN A 95 -1.30 -18.44 0.60
C GLN A 95 -2.61 -17.67 0.49
N VAL A 96 -3.64 -18.05 1.25
CA VAL A 96 -4.92 -17.35 1.29
C VAL A 96 -4.75 -15.89 1.73
N GLU A 97 -4.03 -15.65 2.84
CA GLU A 97 -3.77 -14.29 3.35
C GLU A 97 -3.08 -13.39 2.31
N GLN A 98 -2.00 -13.88 1.67
CA GLN A 98 -1.29 -13.15 0.60
C GLN A 98 -2.19 -12.88 -0.60
N ARG A 99 -2.91 -13.91 -1.04
CA ARG A 99 -3.74 -13.88 -2.24
C ARG A 99 -4.92 -12.91 -2.08
N VAL A 100 -5.51 -12.83 -0.89
CA VAL A 100 -6.61 -11.91 -0.60
C VAL A 100 -6.17 -10.44 -0.77
N VAL A 101 -5.03 -10.04 -0.20
CA VAL A 101 -4.56 -8.65 -0.34
C VAL A 101 -4.11 -8.34 -1.78
N ASP A 102 -3.46 -9.30 -2.44
CA ASP A 102 -2.97 -9.12 -3.81
C ASP A 102 -4.13 -8.94 -4.80
N VAL A 103 -5.16 -9.79 -4.73
CA VAL A 103 -6.33 -9.70 -5.63
C VAL A 103 -7.21 -8.51 -5.31
N ALA A 104 -7.38 -8.14 -4.04
CA ALA A 104 -8.11 -6.93 -3.70
C ALA A 104 -7.46 -5.68 -4.30
N LEU A 105 -6.13 -5.54 -4.18
CA LEU A 105 -5.40 -4.41 -4.78
C LEU A 105 -5.42 -4.47 -6.31
N ARG A 106 -5.24 -5.66 -6.90
CA ARG A 106 -5.36 -5.89 -8.34
C ARG A 106 -6.69 -5.37 -8.89
N ASP A 107 -7.79 -5.82 -8.29
CA ASP A 107 -9.13 -5.45 -8.76
C ASP A 107 -9.44 -3.98 -8.51
N LEU A 108 -8.99 -3.42 -7.39
CA LEU A 108 -9.08 -1.99 -7.12
C LEU A 108 -8.43 -1.18 -8.25
N LEU A 109 -7.20 -1.51 -8.63
CA LEU A 109 -6.50 -0.82 -9.73
C LEU A 109 -7.18 -1.04 -11.08
N ARG A 110 -7.70 -2.25 -11.34
CA ARG A 110 -8.47 -2.57 -12.55
C ARG A 110 -9.75 -1.71 -12.65
N ILE A 111 -10.47 -1.57 -11.55
CA ILE A 111 -11.69 -0.74 -11.47
C ILE A 111 -11.34 0.72 -11.74
N VAL A 112 -10.29 1.24 -11.09
CA VAL A 112 -9.82 2.61 -11.29
C VAL A 112 -9.40 2.87 -12.74
N HIS A 113 -8.70 1.91 -13.38
CA HIS A 113 -8.35 1.99 -14.80
C HIS A 113 -9.58 2.08 -15.70
N ALA A 114 -10.60 1.27 -15.42
CA ALA A 114 -11.84 1.23 -16.19
C ALA A 114 -12.73 2.48 -16.01
N MET A 115 -12.52 3.26 -14.93
CA MET A 115 -13.22 4.53 -14.77
C MET A 115 -12.84 5.51 -15.90
N PRO A 116 -13.82 6.23 -16.49
CA PRO A 116 -13.52 7.23 -17.49
C PRO A 116 -12.58 8.33 -16.97
N PRO A 117 -11.62 8.84 -17.76
CA PRO A 117 -10.67 9.86 -17.31
C PRO A 117 -11.34 11.13 -16.73
N HIS A 118 -12.46 11.56 -17.31
CA HIS A 118 -13.22 12.72 -16.81
C HIS A 118 -13.85 12.51 -15.43
N SER A 119 -13.96 11.25 -14.96
CA SER A 119 -14.44 10.90 -13.62
C SER A 119 -13.32 10.87 -12.57
N LYS A 120 -12.07 11.18 -12.96
CA LYS A 120 -10.90 11.19 -12.07
C LYS A 120 -10.15 12.55 -12.07
N PRO A 121 -10.85 13.70 -12.05
CA PRO A 121 -10.17 15.00 -12.16
C PRO A 121 -9.24 15.22 -10.96
N GLY A 122 -7.97 15.56 -11.24
CA GLY A 122 -6.97 15.85 -10.22
C GLY A 122 -6.38 14.63 -9.50
N TRP A 123 -6.82 13.40 -9.80
CA TRP A 123 -6.31 12.19 -9.14
C TRP A 123 -4.81 12.00 -9.37
N SER A 124 -4.31 12.18 -10.60
CA SER A 124 -2.87 12.09 -10.90
C SER A 124 -2.05 13.18 -10.20
N SER A 125 -2.62 14.39 -10.06
CA SER A 125 -1.97 15.47 -9.31
C SER A 125 -1.83 15.12 -7.83
N LEU A 126 -2.88 14.55 -7.23
CA LEU A 126 -2.84 14.08 -5.85
C LEU A 126 -1.88 12.90 -5.68
N LEU A 127 -1.86 11.94 -6.61
CA LEU A 127 -0.87 10.85 -6.63
C LEU A 127 0.55 11.40 -6.59
N ASN A 128 0.89 12.34 -7.47
CA ASN A 128 2.23 12.93 -7.53
C ASN A 128 2.60 13.66 -6.24
N ALA A 129 1.63 14.35 -5.63
CA ALA A 129 1.80 15.03 -4.37
C ALA A 129 1.98 14.06 -3.18
N LEU A 130 1.37 12.87 -3.23
CA LEU A 130 1.49 11.83 -2.20
C LEU A 130 2.73 10.94 -2.38
N THR A 131 3.21 10.77 -3.61
CA THR A 131 4.45 10.01 -3.89
C THR A 131 5.70 10.89 -3.80
N ILE A 132 5.56 12.21 -3.60
CA ILE A 132 6.61 13.19 -3.25
C ILE A 132 7.96 13.04 -3.97
N GLN A 133 7.95 12.52 -5.21
CA GLN A 133 9.13 12.03 -5.92
C GLN A 133 10.24 13.08 -6.01
N ALA A 134 9.88 14.33 -6.29
CA ALA A 134 10.82 15.43 -6.44
C ALA A 134 11.47 15.87 -5.11
N SER A 135 10.80 15.67 -3.98
CA SER A 135 11.26 16.10 -2.66
C SER A 135 11.80 14.96 -1.79
N TRP A 136 11.72 13.70 -2.24
CA TRP A 136 12.11 12.54 -1.44
C TRP A 136 13.53 12.64 -0.91
N GLY A 137 14.50 12.95 -1.77
CA GLY A 137 15.91 13.05 -1.38
C GLY A 137 16.16 14.02 -0.21
N SER A 138 15.38 15.09 -0.11
CA SER A 138 15.47 16.03 1.02
C SER A 138 14.80 15.48 2.28
N ILE A 139 13.65 14.83 2.14
CA ILE A 139 12.88 14.25 3.26
C ILE A 139 13.63 13.07 3.87
N VAL A 140 14.13 12.16 3.03
CA VAL A 140 14.90 10.98 3.43
C VAL A 140 16.18 11.38 4.18
N THR A 141 16.87 12.43 3.74
CA THR A 141 18.05 12.96 4.43
C THR A 141 17.70 13.47 5.84
N GLN A 142 16.57 14.16 5.99
CA GLN A 142 16.10 14.64 7.29
C GLN A 142 15.69 13.48 8.20
N ILE A 143 14.97 12.50 7.66
CA ILE A 143 14.60 11.28 8.41
C ILE A 143 15.84 10.53 8.84
N ALA A 144 16.82 10.34 7.95
CA ALA A 144 18.05 9.62 8.26
C ALA A 144 18.91 10.35 9.31
N ALA A 145 18.87 11.67 9.35
CA ALA A 145 19.52 12.45 10.41
C ALA A 145 18.87 12.24 11.80
N ILE A 146 17.60 11.82 11.85
CA ILE A 146 16.83 11.60 13.09
C ILE A 146 16.86 10.13 13.50
N ALA A 147 16.51 9.25 12.56
CA ALA A 147 16.30 7.83 12.76
C ALA A 147 17.51 7.00 12.31
N GLY A 148 18.59 7.59 11.80
CA GLY A 148 19.74 6.85 11.25
C GLY A 148 19.50 6.32 9.83
N PRO A 149 20.46 5.58 9.25
CA PRO A 149 20.38 5.12 7.87
C PRO A 149 19.21 4.15 7.65
N HIS A 150 18.74 4.11 6.40
CA HIS A 150 17.69 3.22 5.93
C HIS A 150 18.06 1.75 6.05
N ASP A 151 17.07 0.92 6.35
CA ASP A 151 17.19 -0.53 6.43
C ASP A 151 16.14 -1.25 5.56
N GLU A 152 16.10 -2.58 5.66
CA GLU A 152 15.22 -3.46 4.91
C GLU A 152 13.70 -3.29 5.21
N VAL A 153 13.32 -2.54 6.24
CA VAL A 153 11.91 -2.28 6.59
C VAL A 153 11.52 -0.80 6.53
N SER A 154 12.47 0.10 6.30
CA SER A 154 12.22 1.51 5.96
C SER A 154 11.21 1.67 4.81
N GLY A 155 11.13 0.70 3.90
CA GLY A 155 10.12 0.65 2.83
C GLY A 155 8.66 0.73 3.30
N TYR A 156 8.35 0.30 4.52
CA TYR A 156 6.99 0.35 5.07
C TYR A 156 6.65 1.71 5.70
N PHE A 157 7.64 2.57 5.94
CA PHE A 157 7.44 3.84 6.62
C PHE A 157 6.47 4.74 5.87
N TRP A 158 6.64 4.92 4.55
CA TRP A 158 5.76 5.81 3.79
C TRP A 158 4.31 5.29 3.75
N GLY A 159 4.13 3.97 3.58
CA GLY A 159 2.82 3.33 3.67
C GLY A 159 2.17 3.53 5.05
N SER A 160 2.96 3.49 6.12
CA SER A 160 2.50 3.75 7.49
C SER A 160 2.05 5.19 7.68
N MET A 161 2.77 6.15 7.09
CA MET A 161 2.40 7.58 7.12
C MET A 161 1.09 7.85 6.36
N LEU A 162 0.89 7.21 5.21
CA LEU A 162 -0.36 7.32 4.47
C LEU A 162 -1.51 6.61 5.21
N ALA A 163 -1.26 5.45 5.83
CA ALA A 163 -2.23 4.78 6.70
C ALA A 163 -2.66 5.68 7.87
N ALA A 164 -1.71 6.39 8.49
CA ALA A 164 -1.98 7.31 9.58
C ALA A 164 -2.83 8.50 9.10
N ALA A 165 -2.55 9.03 7.91
CA ALA A 165 -3.34 10.10 7.31
C ALA A 165 -4.77 9.66 6.97
N SER A 166 -4.95 8.46 6.42
CA SER A 166 -6.28 7.90 6.16
C SER A 166 -7.05 7.67 7.46
N GLY A 167 -6.38 7.11 8.48
CA GLY A 167 -6.95 6.95 9.81
C GLY A 167 -7.38 8.28 10.43
N ALA A 168 -6.50 9.29 10.42
CA ALA A 168 -6.80 10.63 10.94
C ALA A 168 -8.02 11.26 10.24
N GLN A 169 -8.14 11.08 8.92
CA GLN A 169 -9.31 11.52 8.16
C GLN A 169 -10.63 10.88 8.65
N THR A 170 -10.61 9.63 9.11
CA THR A 170 -11.83 9.01 9.65
C THR A 170 -12.28 9.63 10.98
N LEU A 171 -11.37 10.28 11.71
CA LEU A 171 -11.66 10.97 12.97
C LEU A 171 -12.12 12.43 12.75
N GLY A 172 -11.88 13.01 11.57
CA GLY A 172 -12.26 14.38 11.26
C GLY A 172 -12.01 14.79 9.81
N SER A 173 -12.63 15.89 9.36
CA SER A 173 -12.58 16.29 7.94
C SER A 173 -11.25 16.90 7.47
N SER A 174 -10.37 17.30 8.40
CA SER A 174 -9.07 17.88 8.11
C SER A 174 -7.95 16.90 8.50
N VAL A 175 -6.89 16.86 7.71
CA VAL A 175 -5.69 16.06 7.97
C VAL A 175 -4.52 17.03 8.12
N SER A 176 -4.26 17.50 9.34
CA SER A 176 -3.08 18.32 9.65
C SER A 176 -1.86 17.44 9.94
N PRO A 177 -0.63 17.98 9.90
CA PRO A 177 0.56 17.21 10.30
C PRO A 177 0.47 16.66 11.73
N ALA A 178 -0.20 17.39 12.63
CA ALA A 178 -0.39 16.97 14.01
C ALA A 178 -1.37 15.79 14.12
N ASP A 179 -2.44 15.79 13.32
CA ASP A 179 -3.41 14.70 13.29
C ASP A 179 -2.75 13.41 12.76
N ILE A 180 -1.99 13.51 11.67
CA ILE A 180 -1.22 12.38 11.12
C ILE A 180 -0.22 11.86 12.15
N GLY A 181 0.55 12.75 12.80
CA GLY A 181 1.60 12.34 13.73
C GLY A 181 1.08 11.76 15.05
N SER A 182 -0.11 12.17 15.49
CA SER A 182 -0.72 11.67 16.72
C SER A 182 -1.53 10.39 16.51
N PHE A 183 -2.03 10.15 15.29
CA PHE A 183 -2.85 8.97 15.00
C PHE A 183 -2.18 7.64 15.39
N PRO A 184 -0.92 7.35 15.03
CA PRO A 184 -0.24 6.12 15.45
C PRO A 184 -0.16 5.98 16.98
N GLY A 185 0.15 7.06 17.69
CA GLY A 185 0.26 7.08 19.15
C GLY A 185 -1.07 6.88 19.87
N SER A 186 -2.18 7.21 19.21
CA SER A 186 -3.54 6.91 19.70
C SER A 186 -4.01 5.48 19.39
N VAL A 187 -3.31 4.76 18.49
CA VAL A 187 -3.75 3.44 18.00
C VAL A 187 -2.58 2.49 17.68
N SER A 188 -2.07 1.78 18.70
CA SER A 188 -1.49 0.41 18.59
C SER A 188 -0.04 0.23 18.06
N THR A 189 0.58 -0.90 18.42
CA THR A 189 1.82 -1.50 17.86
C THR A 189 1.66 -1.98 16.40
N VAL A 190 0.67 -1.45 15.69
CA VAL A 190 0.27 -1.82 14.32
C VAL A 190 1.00 -0.96 13.30
N PHE A 191 1.37 0.26 13.71
CA PHE A 191 2.04 1.26 12.87
C PHE A 191 3.56 1.17 12.90
N ASP A 192 4.14 0.65 13.97
CA ASP A 192 5.59 0.64 14.19
C ASP A 192 6.27 -0.65 13.72
N GLN A 193 5.52 -1.60 13.14
CA GLN A 193 5.99 -2.95 12.86
C GLN A 193 5.58 -3.48 11.49
N ALA A 194 6.57 -3.95 10.73
CA ALA A 194 6.37 -4.91 9.65
C ALA A 194 6.44 -6.32 10.24
N ARG A 195 5.41 -7.14 10.03
CA ARG A 195 5.30 -8.45 10.67
C ARG A 195 5.37 -9.57 9.65
N HIS A 196 6.51 -10.26 9.61
CA HIS A 196 6.68 -11.49 8.83
C HIS A 196 5.95 -12.64 9.51
N PRO A 197 5.11 -13.31 8.72
CA PRO A 197 3.70 -13.31 8.97
C PRO A 197 3.45 -14.14 10.20
N ARG A 198 2.66 -13.57 11.13
CA ARG A 198 2.12 -14.19 12.34
C ARG A 198 2.98 -14.12 13.61
N ALA A 199 4.09 -13.38 13.59
CA ALA A 199 4.91 -13.26 14.78
C ALA A 199 4.32 -12.30 15.82
N ASN A 200 4.18 -12.79 17.05
CA ASN A 200 3.84 -11.99 18.21
C ASN A 200 5.10 -11.57 18.98
N ALA A 201 6.27 -12.13 18.63
CA ALA A 201 7.58 -11.86 19.20
C ALA A 201 8.70 -12.43 18.30
N GLY A 202 9.96 -12.08 18.59
CA GLY A 202 11.16 -12.64 17.95
C GLY A 202 11.59 -11.94 16.65
N ASN A 203 12.59 -12.50 15.96
CA ASN A 203 13.24 -11.94 14.75
C ASN A 203 12.32 -11.77 13.53
N THR A 204 11.06 -12.20 13.65
CA THR A 204 10.02 -12.17 12.62
C THR A 204 9.11 -10.93 12.75
N VAL A 205 9.20 -10.20 13.86
CA VAL A 205 8.65 -8.84 13.99
C VAL A 205 9.80 -7.86 13.72
N LYS A 206 9.66 -7.02 12.69
CA LYS A 206 10.67 -6.02 12.35
C LYS A 206 10.09 -4.63 12.61
N MET A 207 10.81 -3.82 13.37
CA MET A 207 10.40 -2.46 13.71
C MET A 207 10.63 -1.55 12.51
N ILE A 208 9.60 -0.81 12.10
CA ILE A 208 9.74 0.31 11.18
C ILE A 208 10.35 1.45 12.00
N LYS A 209 11.68 1.51 12.00
CA LYS A 209 12.46 2.32 12.93
C LYS A 209 11.99 3.77 12.96
N GLU A 210 11.74 4.36 11.79
CA GLU A 210 11.32 5.75 11.60
C GLU A 210 10.02 6.06 12.35
N MET A 211 9.08 5.12 12.44
CA MET A 211 7.81 5.28 13.17
C MET A 211 8.01 5.42 14.68
N THR A 212 9.15 4.96 15.21
CA THR A 212 9.48 5.10 16.64
C THR A 212 10.05 6.48 17.00
N TYR A 213 10.33 7.33 16.00
CA TYR A 213 10.84 8.69 16.18
C TYR A 213 9.77 9.73 15.85
N PRO A 214 9.13 10.39 16.84
CA PRO A 214 8.10 11.40 16.59
C PRO A 214 8.53 12.53 15.66
N ASN A 215 9.81 12.90 15.68
CA ASN A 215 10.35 13.92 14.79
C ASN A 215 10.41 13.45 13.33
N ALA A 216 10.73 12.17 13.07
CA ALA A 216 10.72 11.62 11.71
C ALA A 216 9.29 11.55 11.16
N VAL A 217 8.34 11.10 11.98
CA VAL A 217 6.90 11.11 11.68
C VAL A 217 6.42 12.54 11.38
N SER A 218 6.81 13.54 12.19
CA SER A 218 6.45 14.94 11.97
C SER A 218 7.02 15.51 10.65
N VAL A 219 8.25 15.14 10.30
CA VAL A 219 8.86 15.52 9.01
C VAL A 219 8.05 14.93 7.85
N ALA A 220 7.70 13.64 7.92
CA ALA A 220 6.96 12.95 6.86
C ALA A 220 5.48 13.36 6.78
N ALA A 221 4.87 13.77 7.89
CA ALA A 221 3.47 14.20 7.94
C ALA A 221 3.21 15.51 7.17
N LYS A 222 4.19 16.43 7.15
CA LYS A 222 4.08 17.73 6.48
C LYS A 222 3.72 17.65 4.99
N PRO A 223 4.47 16.92 4.14
CA PRO A 223 4.13 16.82 2.72
C PRO A 223 2.79 16.09 2.48
N VAL A 224 2.43 15.09 3.30
CA VAL A 224 1.13 14.41 3.19
C VAL A 224 -0.04 15.36 3.49
N ALA A 225 0.05 16.14 4.56
CA ALA A 225 -0.94 17.17 4.88
C ALA A 225 -0.98 18.31 3.85
N SER A 226 0.17 18.65 3.25
CA SER A 226 0.24 19.61 2.14
C SER A 226 -0.50 19.09 0.91
N ALA A 227 -0.26 17.83 0.52
CA ALA A 227 -0.99 17.18 -0.57
C ALA A 227 -2.50 17.16 -0.32
N TRP A 228 -2.91 16.87 0.92
CA TRP A 228 -4.30 16.86 1.34
C TRP A 228 -4.99 18.23 1.18
N SER A 229 -4.32 19.28 1.65
CA SER A 229 -4.89 20.64 1.69
C SER A 229 -4.90 21.33 0.33
N THR A 230 -3.93 21.05 -0.55
CA THR A 230 -3.76 21.75 -1.84
C THR A 230 -4.46 21.07 -3.02
N THR A 231 -4.88 19.81 -2.87
CA THR A 231 -5.52 19.07 -3.97
C THR A 231 -6.92 19.57 -4.31
N THR A 232 -7.24 19.56 -5.60
CA THR A 232 -8.53 19.93 -6.18
C THR A 232 -9.53 18.76 -6.24
N VAL A 233 -9.08 17.55 -5.92
CA VAL A 233 -9.93 16.35 -5.81
C VAL A 233 -11.05 16.61 -4.79
N THR A 234 -12.25 16.06 -4.99
CA THR A 234 -13.36 16.35 -4.05
C THR A 234 -13.13 15.71 -2.69
N ALA A 235 -13.69 16.26 -1.61
CA ALA A 235 -13.55 15.69 -0.26
C ALA A 235 -13.99 14.22 -0.18
N ARG A 236 -14.99 13.83 -0.98
CA ARG A 236 -15.47 12.44 -1.10
C ARG A 236 -14.41 11.51 -1.71
N GLU A 237 -13.65 11.99 -2.69
CA GLU A 237 -12.66 11.18 -3.42
C GLU A 237 -11.28 11.21 -2.78
N LYS A 238 -10.87 12.34 -2.17
CA LYS A 238 -9.51 12.54 -1.63
C LYS A 238 -9.07 11.38 -0.73
N GLY A 239 -9.95 10.94 0.18
CA GLY A 239 -9.66 9.81 1.06
C GLY A 239 -9.51 8.48 0.32
N THR A 240 -10.36 8.25 -0.68
CA THR A 240 -10.29 7.05 -1.54
C THR A 240 -8.98 7.04 -2.32
N VAL A 241 -8.59 8.18 -2.92
CA VAL A 241 -7.34 8.31 -3.67
C VAL A 241 -6.13 8.09 -2.78
N LEU A 242 -6.11 8.71 -1.59
CA LEU A 242 -5.04 8.52 -0.60
C LEU A 242 -4.92 7.05 -0.20
N ALA A 243 -6.05 6.39 0.06
CA ALA A 243 -6.10 4.98 0.41
C ALA A 243 -5.60 4.05 -0.72
N ILE A 244 -5.97 4.33 -1.98
CA ILE A 244 -5.48 3.60 -3.16
C ILE A 244 -3.97 3.76 -3.30
N VAL A 245 -3.47 5.00 -3.26
CA VAL A 245 -2.04 5.29 -3.39
C VAL A 245 -1.26 4.60 -2.27
N GLY A 246 -1.70 4.78 -1.01
CA GLY A 246 -1.07 4.16 0.16
C GLY A 246 -1.00 2.63 0.07
N SER A 247 -2.05 1.99 -0.46
CA SER A 247 -2.10 0.53 -0.60
C SER A 247 -1.05 0.02 -1.59
N ALA A 248 -0.84 0.72 -2.70
CA ALA A 248 0.10 0.30 -3.75
C ALA A 248 1.56 0.63 -3.41
N VAL A 249 1.83 1.73 -2.70
CA VAL A 249 3.20 2.11 -2.28
C VAL A 249 3.66 1.36 -1.03
N SER A 250 2.78 0.59 -0.39
CA SER A 250 3.19 -0.34 0.66
C SER A 250 3.91 -1.54 0.03
N PRO A 251 5.17 -1.86 0.40
CA PRO A 251 5.95 -2.88 -0.29
C PRO A 251 5.30 -4.26 -0.35
N ASP A 252 4.67 -4.69 0.75
CA ASP A 252 3.87 -5.91 0.79
C ASP A 252 2.75 -5.78 1.83
N LEU A 253 1.51 -5.68 1.37
CA LEU A 253 0.34 -5.53 2.24
C LEU A 253 0.17 -6.70 3.21
N TRP A 254 0.62 -7.91 2.86
CA TRP A 254 0.50 -9.08 3.74
C TRP A 254 1.35 -8.94 5.01
N HIS A 255 2.41 -8.15 4.96
CA HIS A 255 3.30 -7.89 6.10
C HIS A 255 2.97 -6.59 6.84
N HIS A 256 1.95 -5.84 6.41
CA HIS A 256 1.71 -4.47 6.85
C HIS A 256 0.26 -4.23 7.32
N PRO A 257 -0.08 -4.63 8.56
CA PRO A 257 -1.45 -4.55 9.06
C PRO A 257 -2.05 -3.15 9.08
N ALA A 258 -1.24 -2.11 9.38
CA ALA A 258 -1.70 -0.73 9.31
C ALA A 258 -2.20 -0.36 7.90
N ALA A 259 -1.47 -0.73 6.86
CA ALA A 259 -1.88 -0.47 5.49
C ALA A 259 -3.13 -1.27 5.09
N VAL A 260 -3.28 -2.52 5.49
CA VAL A 260 -4.52 -3.26 5.19
C VAL A 260 -5.73 -2.62 5.88
N ARG A 261 -5.58 -2.26 7.16
CA ARG A 261 -6.66 -1.72 7.98
C ARG A 261 -7.08 -0.31 7.55
N TYR A 262 -6.12 0.57 7.33
CA TYR A 262 -6.36 1.99 7.10
C TYR A 262 -6.16 2.42 5.65
N LEU A 263 -5.70 1.56 4.75
CA LEU A 263 -5.58 1.88 3.31
C LEU A 263 -6.41 0.93 2.46
N LEU A 264 -6.12 -0.37 2.45
CA LEU A 264 -6.78 -1.30 1.53
C LEU A 264 -8.29 -1.38 1.77
N LEU A 265 -8.73 -1.59 3.01
CA LEU A 265 -10.15 -1.64 3.35
C LEU A 265 -10.88 -0.33 2.99
N PRO A 266 -10.40 0.86 3.42
CA PRO A 266 -10.99 2.13 3.00
C PRO A 266 -10.99 2.35 1.48
N ALA A 267 -9.96 1.88 0.76
CA ALA A 267 -9.89 2.02 -0.69
C ALA A 267 -10.95 1.18 -1.40
N VAL A 268 -11.16 -0.08 -0.98
CA VAL A 268 -12.20 -0.96 -1.52
C VAL A 268 -13.59 -0.38 -1.26
N SER A 269 -13.87 0.04 -0.02
CA SER A 269 -15.18 0.64 0.31
C SER A 269 -15.38 1.99 -0.40
N GLY A 270 -14.34 2.81 -0.49
CA GLY A 270 -14.35 4.10 -1.18
C GLY A 270 -14.62 3.97 -2.67
N ILE A 271 -13.95 3.04 -3.36
CA ILE A 271 -14.15 2.86 -4.79
C ILE A 271 -15.55 2.32 -5.10
N ARG A 272 -16.12 1.43 -4.26
CA ARG A 272 -17.52 0.99 -4.41
C ARG A 272 -18.49 2.15 -4.26
N ALA A 273 -18.23 3.06 -3.33
CA ALA A 273 -19.07 4.23 -3.14
C ALA A 273 -18.99 5.20 -4.34
N LEU A 274 -17.88 5.24 -5.07
CA LEU A 274 -17.71 6.05 -6.29
C LEU A 274 -18.24 5.35 -7.54
N VAL A 275 -18.13 4.02 -7.59
CA VAL A 275 -18.53 3.17 -8.72
C VAL A 275 -19.43 2.06 -8.18
N PRO A 276 -20.76 2.30 -8.02
CA PRO A 276 -21.67 1.31 -7.42
C PRO A 276 -21.76 -0.02 -8.19
N SER A 277 -21.39 -0.04 -9.47
CA SER A 277 -21.31 -1.24 -10.30
C SER A 277 -19.96 -1.97 -10.20
N ALA A 278 -19.03 -1.49 -9.36
CA ALA A 278 -17.74 -2.13 -9.18
C ALA A 278 -17.91 -3.53 -8.56
N SER A 279 -17.32 -4.51 -9.23
CA SER A 279 -17.27 -5.90 -8.77
C SER A 279 -15.81 -6.29 -8.56
N PHE A 280 -15.54 -6.83 -7.38
CA PHE A 280 -14.26 -7.46 -7.05
C PHE A 280 -14.36 -8.95 -7.33
N SER A 281 -13.24 -9.60 -7.65
CA SER A 281 -13.19 -11.04 -7.95
C SER A 281 -13.52 -11.89 -6.73
N LEU A 282 -13.28 -11.34 -5.53
CA LEU A 282 -13.61 -11.95 -4.24
C LEU A 282 -15.09 -11.77 -3.85
N ASP A 283 -15.89 -11.07 -4.65
CA ASP A 283 -17.31 -10.94 -4.38
C ASP A 283 -18.05 -12.23 -4.74
N SER A 284 -19.00 -12.60 -3.89
CA SER A 284 -19.93 -13.70 -4.10
C SER A 284 -21.33 -13.31 -3.60
N ALA A 285 -22.30 -14.21 -3.76
CA ALA A 285 -23.66 -13.98 -3.27
C ALA A 285 -23.75 -13.76 -1.74
N ILE A 286 -22.74 -14.17 -0.98
CA ILE A 286 -22.77 -14.18 0.50
C ILE A 286 -21.56 -13.49 1.15
N GLN A 287 -20.61 -12.98 0.35
CA GLN A 287 -19.36 -12.42 0.87
C GLN A 287 -18.86 -11.32 -0.08
N THR A 288 -18.45 -10.18 0.48
CA THR A 288 -17.73 -9.12 -0.24
C THR A 288 -16.21 -9.28 -0.12
N ALA A 289 -15.44 -8.64 -1.00
CA ALA A 289 -13.98 -8.55 -0.85
C ALA A 289 -13.55 -8.00 0.54
N GLU A 290 -14.29 -7.04 1.09
CA GLU A 290 -14.06 -6.52 2.44
C GLU A 290 -14.29 -7.58 3.51
N ASP A 291 -15.33 -8.41 3.39
CA ASP A 291 -15.59 -9.53 4.30
C ASP A 291 -14.51 -10.60 4.21
N ALA A 292 -14.01 -10.89 3.00
CA ALA A 292 -12.88 -11.78 2.80
C ALA A 292 -11.60 -11.25 3.48
N ILE A 293 -11.30 -9.95 3.32
CA ILE A 293 -10.17 -9.31 4.03
C ILE A 293 -10.36 -9.41 5.56
N ARG A 294 -11.56 -9.12 6.07
CA ARG A 294 -11.83 -9.16 7.51
C ARG A 294 -11.69 -10.56 8.09
N THR A 295 -12.29 -11.56 7.44
CA THR A 295 -12.29 -12.95 7.89
C THR A 295 -10.89 -13.57 7.77
N GLU A 296 -10.24 -13.37 6.62
CA GLU A 296 -8.99 -14.06 6.32
C GLU A 296 -7.76 -13.38 6.92
N LEU A 297 -7.82 -12.08 7.22
CA LEU A 297 -6.70 -11.30 7.77
C LEU A 297 -7.06 -10.69 9.12
N ALA A 298 -8.05 -9.78 9.17
CA ALA A 298 -8.29 -8.95 10.35
C ALA A 298 -8.59 -9.75 11.63
N GLU A 299 -9.46 -10.75 11.56
CA GLU A 299 -9.79 -11.61 12.70
C GLU A 299 -8.56 -12.38 13.19
N LYS A 300 -7.84 -13.03 12.27
CA LYS A 300 -6.63 -13.80 12.59
C LYS A 300 -5.48 -12.94 13.10
N TRP A 301 -5.41 -11.69 12.65
CA TRP A 301 -4.43 -10.70 13.09
C TRP A 301 -4.81 -10.13 14.46
N ARG A 302 -6.10 -9.93 14.73
CA ARG A 302 -6.60 -9.52 16.06
C ARG A 302 -6.31 -10.58 17.12
N ASP A 303 -6.53 -11.86 16.81
CA ASP A 303 -6.19 -12.98 17.70
C ASP A 303 -4.70 -13.02 18.08
N ARG A 304 -3.87 -12.32 17.31
CA ARG A 304 -2.42 -12.23 17.48
C ARG A 304 -1.95 -10.87 17.99
N GLY A 305 -2.87 -9.94 18.25
CA GLY A 305 -2.57 -8.59 18.71
C GLY A 305 -1.91 -7.71 17.65
N VAL A 306 -2.20 -7.95 16.36
CA VAL A 306 -1.55 -7.25 15.22
C VAL A 306 -2.53 -6.51 14.31
N TRP A 307 -3.76 -6.26 14.77
CA TRP A 307 -4.82 -5.55 14.03
C TRP A 307 -5.19 -4.21 14.65
#